data_AF-A0A250X8A6-F1
#
_entry.id   AF-A0A250X8A6-F1
#
_cell.length_a   1.000
_cell.length_b   1.000
_cell.length_c   1.000
_cell.angle_alpha   90.00
_cell.angle_beta   90.00
_cell.angle_gamma   90.00
#
_symmetry.space_group_name_H-M   'P 1'
#
loop_
_entity.id
_entity.type
_entity.pdbx_description
1 polymer ?
#
loop_
_entity_poly.entity_id
_entity_poly.type
_entity_poly.pdbx_seq_one_letter_code
_entity_poly.pdbx_strand_id
1 'polypeptide(L)'
;MHDVLIDSARRPFLDNAFEIQGSILYLDQGAAELASTTLGLPFIWGLGAVNICSLEAASYEDANRSFMLSTNEGLSSAHTISLTICITKLITESHPDILKAVNVHGQAVTKLVIFSSFSELAHACQASCSLGVEAFSEYSTLLRDAIKSIPSHNSLQINIRHLPMHICTMDASTLVLPSASAAATHARGSQGCVAGLTPPDETSGSSKYEGEGEGGDSGLTLLAHSLCGIIAQLGAKMETSPFYLGPCAKVLATELANLPLPEPVTSAGGG
;
A
#
# COMPACT_ATOMS: atom_id res chain seq x y z
N MET A 1 -20.57 -6.76 -13.19
CA MET A 1 -19.74 -7.11 -12.01
C MET A 1 -18.29 -6.73 -12.23
N HIS A 2 -17.68 -7.10 -13.36
CA HIS A 2 -16.35 -6.62 -13.78
C HIS A 2 -16.16 -5.10 -13.64
N ASP A 3 -17.09 -4.32 -14.20
CA ASP A 3 -17.01 -2.85 -14.16
C ASP A 3 -17.11 -2.29 -12.74
N VAL A 4 -17.86 -2.98 -11.85
CA VAL A 4 -17.96 -2.58 -10.43
C VAL A 4 -16.62 -2.76 -9.72
N LEU A 5 -15.91 -3.87 -9.96
CA LEU A 5 -14.59 -4.10 -9.36
C LEU A 5 -13.57 -3.06 -9.83
N ILE A 6 -13.55 -2.77 -11.13
CA ILE A 6 -12.66 -1.77 -11.72
C ILE A 6 -12.99 -0.37 -11.19
N ASP A 7 -14.27 0.00 -11.14
CA ASP A 7 -14.69 1.31 -10.65
C ASP A 7 -14.39 1.46 -9.15
N SER A 8 -14.62 0.42 -8.34
CA SER A 8 -14.23 0.38 -6.93
C SER A 8 -12.72 0.52 -6.74
N ALA A 9 -11.90 -0.08 -7.60
CA ALA A 9 -10.45 0.04 -7.56
C ALA A 9 -9.96 1.44 -8.03
N ARG A 10 -10.64 2.05 -9.01
CA ARG A 10 -10.29 3.37 -9.56
C ARG A 10 -10.72 4.54 -8.69
N ARG A 11 -11.83 4.42 -7.97
CA ARG A 11 -12.41 5.51 -7.16
C ARG A 11 -11.43 6.14 -6.15
N PRO A 12 -10.64 5.38 -5.35
CA PRO A 12 -9.65 5.97 -4.46
C PRO A 12 -8.60 6.82 -5.17
N PHE A 13 -8.21 6.45 -6.39
CA PHE A 13 -7.27 7.24 -7.20
C PHE A 13 -7.90 8.51 -7.76
N LEU A 14 -9.19 8.45 -8.13
CA LEU A 14 -9.95 9.64 -8.55
C LEU A 14 -10.11 10.65 -7.40
N ASP A 15 -10.46 10.16 -6.21
CA ASP A 15 -10.61 10.99 -5.00
C ASP A 15 -9.30 11.70 -4.61
N ASN A 16 -8.15 11.14 -5.02
CA ASN A 16 -6.82 11.67 -4.77
C ASN A 16 -6.10 12.16 -6.05
N ALA A 17 -6.82 12.38 -7.14
CA ALA A 17 -6.22 12.73 -8.44
C ALA A 17 -5.36 14.00 -8.36
N PHE A 18 -5.74 14.96 -7.52
CA PHE A 18 -5.00 16.21 -7.29
C PHE A 18 -3.60 16.00 -6.69
N GLU A 19 -3.37 14.89 -5.97
CA GLU A 19 -2.04 14.54 -5.44
C GLU A 19 -1.17 13.85 -6.50
N ILE A 20 -1.79 13.29 -7.55
CA ILE A 20 -1.12 12.56 -8.64
C ILE A 20 -0.84 13.52 -9.82
N GLN A 21 -1.70 14.51 -10.02
CA GLN A 21 -1.57 15.47 -11.10
C GLN A 21 -0.26 16.26 -10.96
N GLY A 22 0.54 16.28 -12.04
CA GLY A 22 1.81 17.01 -12.09
C GLY A 22 2.96 16.34 -11.33
N SER A 23 2.76 15.15 -10.76
CA SER A 23 3.81 14.44 -10.02
C SER A 23 4.49 13.33 -10.82
N ILE A 24 5.69 12.93 -10.39
CA ILE A 24 6.29 11.66 -10.77
C ILE A 24 5.67 10.60 -9.85
N LEU A 25 4.94 9.66 -10.45
CA LEU A 25 4.29 8.57 -9.75
C LEU A 25 5.20 7.35 -9.69
N TYR A 26 5.70 7.03 -8.50
CA TYR A 26 6.40 5.78 -8.23
C TYR A 26 5.43 4.72 -7.73
N LEU A 27 5.49 3.54 -8.33
CA LEU A 27 4.72 2.37 -7.93
C LEU A 27 5.69 1.30 -7.44
N ASP A 28 5.44 0.76 -6.25
CA ASP A 28 6.09 -0.50 -5.89
C ASP A 28 5.56 -1.66 -6.75
N GLN A 29 6.22 -2.80 -6.68
CA GLN A 29 5.89 -3.95 -7.53
C GLN A 29 4.40 -4.34 -7.49
N GLY A 30 3.75 -4.32 -6.32
CA GLY A 30 2.33 -4.68 -6.22
C GLY A 30 1.40 -3.56 -6.71
N ALA A 31 1.74 -2.30 -6.49
CA ALA A 31 1.00 -1.17 -7.07
C ALA A 31 1.12 -1.16 -8.62
N ALA A 32 2.26 -1.56 -9.16
CA ALA A 32 2.47 -1.71 -10.61
C ALA A 32 1.65 -2.89 -11.19
N GLU A 33 1.52 -3.98 -10.44
CA GLU A 33 0.63 -5.09 -10.80
C GLU A 33 -0.84 -4.64 -10.84
N LEU A 34 -1.30 -3.92 -9.82
CA LEU A 34 -2.64 -3.33 -9.78
C LEU A 34 -2.87 -2.38 -10.97
N ALA A 35 -1.89 -1.53 -11.25
CA ALA A 35 -1.93 -0.58 -12.36
C ALA A 35 -2.09 -1.27 -13.72
N SER A 36 -1.37 -2.37 -13.93
CA SER A 36 -1.38 -3.08 -15.20
C SER A 36 -2.59 -4.00 -15.39
N THR A 37 -3.07 -4.63 -14.31
CA THR A 37 -4.15 -5.63 -14.36
C THR A 37 -5.55 -5.03 -14.25
N THR A 38 -5.72 -3.99 -13.42
CA THR A 38 -7.05 -3.52 -13.01
C THR A 38 -7.31 -2.08 -13.43
N LEU A 39 -6.40 -1.17 -13.08
CA LEU A 39 -6.62 0.26 -13.34
C LEU A 39 -6.45 0.57 -14.84
N GLY A 40 -5.42 -0.01 -15.45
CA GLY A 40 -4.92 0.32 -16.77
C GLY A 40 -3.99 1.53 -16.74
N LEU A 41 -2.83 1.42 -17.39
CA LEU A 41 -1.89 2.54 -17.53
C LEU A 41 -2.51 3.82 -18.13
N PRO A 42 -3.42 3.75 -19.13
CA PRO A 42 -4.08 4.95 -19.66
C PRO A 42 -4.90 5.71 -18.60
N PHE A 43 -5.54 4.99 -17.66
CA PHE A 43 -6.29 5.62 -16.59
C PHE A 43 -5.36 6.40 -15.65
N ILE A 44 -4.24 5.80 -15.24
CA ILE A 44 -3.29 6.44 -14.33
C ILE A 44 -2.63 7.65 -14.99
N TRP A 45 -2.25 7.55 -16.26
CA TRP A 45 -1.79 8.72 -17.03
C TRP A 45 -2.89 9.78 -17.17
N GLY A 46 -4.14 9.36 -17.32
CA GLY A 46 -5.30 10.25 -17.35
C GLY A 46 -5.48 11.08 -16.07
N LEU A 47 -4.91 10.66 -14.93
CA LEU A 47 -4.87 11.44 -13.69
C LEU A 47 -3.89 12.63 -13.74
N GLY A 48 -3.08 12.72 -14.81
CA GLY A 48 -2.15 13.82 -15.02
C GLY A 48 -0.76 13.62 -14.41
N ALA A 49 -0.39 12.38 -14.08
CA ALA A 49 0.99 12.05 -13.70
C ALA A 49 1.96 12.41 -14.83
N VAL A 50 3.07 13.06 -14.50
CA VAL A 50 4.11 13.47 -15.46
C VAL A 50 4.91 12.27 -15.94
N ASN A 51 5.14 11.31 -15.04
CA ASN A 51 5.79 10.05 -15.35
C ASN A 51 5.31 8.96 -14.39
N ILE A 52 5.35 7.69 -14.84
CA ILE A 52 5.03 6.53 -13.99
C ILE A 52 6.27 5.63 -13.99
N CYS A 53 6.82 5.36 -12.80
CA CYS A 53 8.10 4.69 -12.63
C CYS A 53 8.00 3.57 -11.57
N SER A 54 8.93 2.61 -11.61
CA SER A 54 9.09 1.62 -10.53
C SER A 54 9.83 2.25 -9.36
N LEU A 55 9.31 2.04 -8.15
CA LEU A 55 9.92 2.53 -6.92
C LEU A 55 11.29 1.87 -6.67
N GLU A 56 11.39 0.56 -6.89
CA GLU A 56 12.63 -0.21 -6.70
C GLU A 56 13.74 0.22 -7.68
N ALA A 57 13.35 0.63 -8.89
CA ALA A 57 14.24 1.06 -9.96
C ALA A 57 14.42 2.58 -10.07
N ALA A 58 14.06 3.36 -9.04
CA ALA A 58 14.12 4.82 -9.08
C ALA A 58 15.49 5.36 -9.55
N SER A 59 15.44 6.26 -10.53
CA SER A 59 16.61 6.85 -11.20
C SER A 59 16.41 8.35 -11.46
N TYR A 60 17.53 9.08 -11.57
CA TYR A 60 17.47 10.53 -11.81
C TYR A 60 16.83 10.86 -13.16
N GLU A 61 16.91 9.91 -14.11
CA GLU A 61 16.35 10.04 -15.46
C GLU A 61 14.82 10.12 -15.47
N ASP A 62 14.18 9.66 -14.39
CA ASP A 62 12.72 9.68 -14.25
C ASP A 62 12.16 11.11 -14.30
N ALA A 63 12.99 12.10 -13.91
CA ALA A 63 12.65 13.52 -13.97
C ALA A 63 12.80 14.14 -15.37
N ASN A 64 13.49 13.49 -16.31
CA ASN A 64 13.78 14.06 -17.64
C ASN A 64 12.51 14.31 -18.47
N ARG A 65 11.44 13.54 -18.26
CA ARG A 65 10.13 13.79 -18.91
C ARG A 65 9.41 15.01 -18.33
N SER A 66 9.57 15.26 -17.02
CA SER A 66 9.09 16.49 -16.39
C SER A 66 9.75 17.71 -17.01
N PHE A 67 11.06 17.61 -17.25
CA PHE A 67 11.86 18.65 -17.88
C PHE A 67 11.45 18.97 -19.33
N MET A 68 11.05 17.96 -20.12
CA MET A 68 10.62 18.17 -21.50
C MET A 68 9.26 18.88 -21.61
N LEU A 69 8.33 18.57 -20.69
CA LEU A 69 6.97 19.11 -20.69
C LEU A 69 6.90 20.55 -20.15
N SER A 70 7.89 21.00 -19.37
CA SER A 70 7.92 22.33 -18.77
C SER A 70 8.57 23.42 -19.65
N THR A 71 9.00 23.08 -20.87
CA THR A 71 9.73 23.96 -21.80
C THR A 71 8.98 25.18 -22.33
N ASN A 72 7.75 25.45 -21.88
CA ASN A 72 6.96 26.62 -22.27
C ASN A 72 6.99 27.78 -21.26
N GLU A 73 7.62 27.63 -20.08
CA GLU A 73 7.78 28.75 -19.14
C GLU A 73 9.27 29.10 -18.99
N GLY A 74 9.59 30.38 -19.20
CA GLY A 74 10.94 30.89 -19.38
C GLY A 74 11.94 30.42 -18.32
N LEU A 75 13.16 30.12 -18.81
CA LEU A 75 14.36 29.78 -18.03
C LEU A 75 14.61 30.78 -16.88
N SER A 76 14.07 30.57 -15.68
CA SER A 76 14.61 31.20 -14.46
C SER A 76 14.13 30.67 -13.09
N SER A 77 13.29 29.64 -12.96
CA SER A 77 12.87 29.15 -11.64
C SER A 77 13.45 27.78 -11.32
N ALA A 78 13.99 27.62 -10.11
CA ALA A 78 14.43 26.34 -9.57
C ALA A 78 13.34 25.28 -9.81
N HIS A 79 13.69 24.21 -10.52
CA HIS A 79 12.71 23.22 -10.98
C HIS A 79 12.25 22.37 -9.79
N THR A 80 10.99 22.53 -9.41
CA THR A 80 10.39 21.82 -8.29
C THR A 80 9.71 20.55 -8.77
N ILE A 81 9.98 19.43 -8.13
CA ILE A 81 9.43 18.12 -8.41
C ILE A 81 8.44 17.75 -7.30
N SER A 82 7.24 17.32 -7.69
CA SER A 82 6.31 16.63 -6.80
C SER A 82 6.45 15.12 -7.01
N LEU A 83 6.59 14.38 -5.92
CA LEU A 83 6.64 12.92 -5.92
C LEU A 83 5.38 12.34 -5.30
N THR A 84 4.82 11.33 -5.95
CA THR A 84 3.74 10.51 -5.40
C THR A 84 4.20 9.06 -5.41
N ILE A 85 4.17 8.38 -4.27
CA ILE A 85 4.64 7.00 -4.13
C ILE A 85 3.47 6.14 -3.67
N CYS A 86 3.13 5.10 -4.42
CA CYS A 86 2.15 4.10 -4.02
C CYS A 86 2.84 2.82 -3.58
N ILE A 87 2.59 2.39 -2.35
CA ILE A 87 3.14 1.18 -1.76
C ILE A 87 2.04 0.19 -1.37
N THR A 88 2.24 -1.05 -1.78
CA THR A 88 1.46 -2.22 -1.38
C THR A 88 2.20 -3.11 -0.39
N LYS A 89 3.49 -2.86 -0.14
CA LYS A 89 4.25 -3.40 0.99
C LYS A 89 4.02 -2.57 2.26
N LEU A 90 4.50 -3.04 3.40
CA LEU A 90 4.47 -2.23 4.63
C LEU A 90 5.47 -1.08 4.52
N ILE A 91 5.17 0.06 5.16
CA ILE A 91 6.08 1.23 5.20
C ILE A 91 7.49 0.85 5.65
N THR A 92 7.62 -0.06 6.63
CA THR A 92 8.92 -0.54 7.14
C THR A 92 9.74 -1.28 6.08
N GLU A 93 9.08 -1.98 5.15
CA GLU A 93 9.72 -2.74 4.07
C GLU A 93 10.07 -1.85 2.88
N SER A 94 9.18 -0.91 2.54
CA SER A 94 9.41 0.07 1.46
C SER A 94 10.31 1.23 1.86
N HIS A 95 10.64 1.37 3.15
CA HIS A 95 11.46 2.45 3.69
C HIS A 95 12.75 2.73 2.89
N PRO A 96 13.64 1.74 2.61
CA PRO A 96 14.85 1.99 1.84
C PRO A 96 14.58 2.49 0.42
N ASP A 97 13.55 1.95 -0.25
CA ASP A 97 13.23 2.34 -1.63
C ASP A 97 12.62 3.75 -1.68
N ILE A 98 11.81 4.12 -0.69
CA ILE A 98 11.27 5.49 -0.53
C ILE A 98 12.42 6.48 -0.34
N LEU A 99 13.36 6.20 0.57
CA LEU A 99 14.51 7.08 0.79
C LEU A 99 15.39 7.19 -0.46
N LYS A 100 15.59 6.07 -1.17
CA LYS A 100 16.32 6.07 -2.45
C LYS A 100 15.63 6.98 -3.46
N ALA A 101 14.32 6.83 -3.68
CA ALA A 101 13.57 7.63 -4.64
C ALA A 101 13.63 9.13 -4.32
N VAL A 102 13.50 9.51 -3.04
CA VAL A 102 13.62 10.91 -2.61
C VAL A 102 15.04 11.44 -2.83
N ASN A 103 16.06 10.67 -2.45
CA ASN A 103 17.46 11.08 -2.55
C ASN A 103 17.93 11.23 -4.00
N VAL A 104 17.43 10.38 -4.92
CA VAL A 104 17.73 10.43 -6.34
C VAL A 104 17.36 11.77 -6.98
N HIS A 105 16.25 12.38 -6.53
CA HIS A 105 15.81 13.69 -7.02
C HIS A 105 16.36 14.86 -6.22
N GLY A 106 16.93 14.60 -5.03
CA GLY A 106 17.61 15.58 -4.20
C GLY A 106 16.77 16.84 -3.95
N GLN A 107 17.42 18.01 -3.91
CA GLN A 107 16.79 19.29 -3.53
C GLN A 107 15.63 19.74 -4.42
N ALA A 108 15.44 19.11 -5.60
CA ALA A 108 14.33 19.44 -6.48
C ALA A 108 12.98 19.03 -5.88
N VAL A 109 12.92 18.04 -4.98
CA VAL A 109 11.65 17.57 -4.41
C VAL A 109 11.10 18.58 -3.40
N THR A 110 9.93 19.16 -3.69
CA THR A 110 9.23 20.09 -2.78
C THR A 110 8.02 19.48 -2.11
N LYS A 111 7.42 18.46 -2.72
CA LYS A 111 6.23 17.77 -2.22
C LYS A 111 6.40 16.26 -2.40
N LEU A 112 6.12 15.51 -1.34
CA LEU A 112 6.12 14.06 -1.31
C LEU A 112 4.78 13.57 -0.72
N VAL A 113 4.06 12.76 -1.49
CA VAL A 113 2.85 12.08 -1.04
C VAL A 113 3.09 10.58 -1.10
N ILE A 114 2.87 9.88 0.00
CA ILE A 114 3.00 8.43 0.08
C ILE A 114 1.61 7.84 0.33
N PHE A 115 1.15 7.01 -0.59
CA PHE A 115 -0.07 6.24 -0.50
C PHE A 115 0.26 4.81 -0.05
N SER A 116 -0.16 4.45 1.16
CA SER A 116 -0.05 3.09 1.68
C SER A 116 -1.34 2.31 1.47
N SER A 117 -1.22 1.08 0.99
CA SER A 117 -2.37 0.16 0.91
C SER A 117 -2.90 -0.26 2.29
N PHE A 118 -2.09 -0.17 3.36
CA PHE A 118 -2.48 -0.63 4.69
C PHE A 118 -2.82 0.54 5.61
N SER A 119 -3.86 0.34 6.42
CA SER A 119 -4.30 1.27 7.44
C SER A 119 -3.44 1.19 8.72
N GLU A 120 -3.61 2.15 9.61
CA GLU A 120 -2.92 2.19 10.90
C GLU A 120 -3.16 0.93 11.74
N LEU A 121 -4.39 0.43 11.77
CA LEU A 121 -4.75 -0.78 12.50
C LEU A 121 -4.03 -2.01 11.93
N ALA A 122 -3.94 -2.12 10.60
CA ALA A 122 -3.22 -3.22 9.95
C ALA A 122 -1.72 -3.20 10.29
N HIS A 123 -1.13 -2.02 10.44
CA HIS A 123 0.26 -1.85 10.87
C HIS A 123 0.47 -2.22 12.34
N ALA A 124 -0.47 -1.89 13.22
CA ALA A 124 -0.41 -2.23 14.65
C ALA A 124 -0.45 -3.74 14.90
N CYS A 125 -1.12 -4.50 14.04
CA CYS A 125 -1.26 -5.95 14.17
C CYS A 125 -0.09 -6.76 13.58
N GLN A 126 0.97 -6.11 13.11
CA GLN A 126 2.16 -6.82 12.63
C GLN A 126 2.91 -7.44 13.83
N ALA A 127 3.17 -8.75 13.82
CA ALA A 127 3.76 -9.48 14.96
C ALA A 127 5.19 -9.04 15.27
N SER A 128 5.88 -8.47 14.28
CA SER A 128 7.21 -7.88 14.46
C SER A 128 7.19 -6.45 14.99
N CYS A 129 6.01 -5.86 15.23
CA CYS A 129 5.89 -4.49 15.68
C CYS A 129 5.81 -4.41 17.21
N SER A 130 6.83 -3.79 17.83
CA SER A 130 6.85 -3.51 19.27
C SER A 130 6.01 -2.29 19.68
N LEU A 131 5.45 -1.57 18.71
CA LEU A 131 4.92 -0.20 18.87
C LEU A 131 3.40 -0.17 19.09
N GLY A 132 2.73 -1.32 19.11
CA GLY A 132 1.30 -1.43 19.42
C GLY A 132 0.41 -0.61 18.47
N VAL A 133 -0.69 -0.04 18.99
CA VAL A 133 -1.74 0.64 18.21
C VAL A 133 -1.23 1.89 17.46
N GLU A 134 -0.16 2.53 17.95
CA GLU A 134 0.42 3.74 17.35
C GLU A 134 1.54 3.44 16.33
N ALA A 135 1.76 2.16 16.00
CA ALA A 135 2.83 1.70 15.11
C ALA A 135 2.92 2.51 13.82
N PHE A 136 1.79 2.76 13.16
CA PHE A 136 1.78 3.53 11.92
C PHE A 136 2.20 4.98 12.12
N SER A 137 1.64 5.66 13.12
CA SER A 137 1.99 7.04 13.43
C SER A 137 3.48 7.18 13.74
N GLU A 138 4.02 6.25 14.52
CA GLU A 138 5.45 6.23 14.86
C GLU A 138 6.33 5.94 13.65
N TYR A 139 6.02 4.90 12.84
CA TYR A 139 6.76 4.63 11.61
C TYR A 139 6.67 5.79 10.61
N SER A 140 5.51 6.44 10.51
CA SER A 140 5.33 7.62 9.67
C SER A 140 6.20 8.79 10.15
N THR A 141 6.37 8.94 11.46
CA THR A 141 7.22 9.96 12.07
C THR A 141 8.70 9.65 11.84
N LEU A 142 9.12 8.40 12.08
CA LEU A 142 10.48 7.95 11.81
C LEU A 142 10.87 8.12 10.33
N LEU A 143 9.97 7.78 9.41
CA LEU A 143 10.21 8.00 7.98
C LEU A 143 10.31 9.49 7.64
N ARG A 144 9.44 10.34 8.20
CA ARG A 144 9.52 11.80 8.01
C ARG A 144 10.84 12.35 8.54
N ASP A 145 11.29 11.91 9.70
CA ASP A 145 12.53 12.36 10.32
C ASP A 145 13.75 11.87 9.53
N ALA A 146 13.72 10.62 9.04
CA ALA A 146 14.74 10.10 8.14
C ALA A 146 14.83 10.92 6.85
N ILE A 147 13.71 11.25 6.23
CA ILE A 147 13.68 12.09 5.02
C ILE A 147 14.21 13.50 5.31
N LYS A 148 13.80 14.12 6.42
CA LYS A 148 14.28 15.46 6.83
C LYS A 148 15.76 15.48 7.18
N SER A 149 16.30 14.38 7.68
CA SER A 149 17.73 14.25 8.00
C SER A 149 18.61 14.30 6.77
N ILE A 150 18.06 14.06 5.57
CA ILE A 150 18.77 14.22 4.31
C ILE A 150 19.01 15.72 4.11
N PRO A 151 20.27 16.19 4.04
CA PRO A 151 20.64 17.61 4.10
C PRO A 151 20.12 18.48 2.93
N SER A 152 19.36 17.89 2.02
CA SER A 152 18.79 18.48 0.82
C SER A 152 17.33 18.94 0.97
N HIS A 153 16.63 18.66 2.08
CA HIS A 153 15.15 18.72 2.10
C HIS A 153 14.50 19.55 3.24
N ASN A 154 15.10 20.67 3.64
CA ASN A 154 14.60 21.49 4.77
C ASN A 154 13.20 22.10 4.57
N SER A 155 12.65 22.14 3.34
CA SER A 155 11.32 22.68 3.02
C SER A 155 10.35 21.66 2.40
N LEU A 156 10.68 20.36 2.47
CA LEU A 156 9.87 19.30 1.86
C LEU A 156 8.56 19.05 2.63
N GLN A 157 7.43 19.16 1.94
CA GLN A 157 6.12 18.75 2.48
C GLN A 157 5.92 17.24 2.32
N ILE A 158 5.71 16.52 3.42
CA ILE A 158 5.57 15.05 3.43
C ILE A 158 4.18 14.67 3.95
N ASN A 159 3.37 14.07 3.08
CA ASN A 159 2.05 13.55 3.43
C ASN A 159 2.03 12.03 3.26
N ILE A 160 1.57 11.31 4.27
CA ILE A 160 1.40 9.85 4.23
C ILE A 160 -0.08 9.58 4.44
N ARG A 161 -0.70 8.86 3.51
CA ARG A 161 -2.15 8.61 3.47
C ARG A 161 -2.43 7.16 3.17
N HIS A 162 -3.55 6.67 3.69
CA HIS A 162 -4.08 5.37 3.30
C HIS A 162 -4.81 5.49 1.95
N LEU A 163 -4.49 4.61 1.00
CA LEU A 163 -5.18 4.46 -0.27
C LEU A 163 -5.32 2.96 -0.55
N PRO A 164 -6.53 2.41 -0.48
CA PRO A 164 -6.73 0.96 -0.56
C PRO A 164 -6.40 0.43 -1.97
N MET A 165 -5.37 -0.42 -2.05
CA MET A 165 -4.80 -0.98 -3.29
C MET A 165 -4.80 -2.51 -3.24
N HIS A 166 -5.92 -3.10 -2.83
CA HIS A 166 -6.00 -4.55 -2.53
C HIS A 166 -6.55 -5.41 -3.68
N ILE A 167 -7.15 -4.83 -4.72
CA ILE A 167 -7.95 -5.56 -5.71
C ILE A 167 -7.23 -5.63 -7.05
N CYS A 168 -6.59 -6.75 -7.37
CA CYS A 168 -6.20 -7.09 -8.75
C CYS A 168 -7.29 -7.94 -9.41
N THR A 169 -8.03 -7.39 -10.38
CA THR A 169 -9.05 -8.13 -11.13
C THR A 169 -8.43 -8.97 -12.23
N MET A 170 -8.74 -10.25 -12.29
CA MET A 170 -8.35 -11.15 -13.38
C MET A 170 -9.47 -11.28 -14.42
N ASP A 171 -10.71 -11.33 -13.96
CA ASP A 171 -11.91 -11.37 -14.79
C ASP A 171 -13.10 -10.77 -14.03
N ALA A 172 -14.32 -10.95 -14.57
CA ALA A 172 -15.55 -10.40 -14.01
C ALA A 172 -15.95 -10.92 -12.61
N SER A 173 -15.32 -12.01 -12.17
CA SER A 173 -15.66 -12.80 -10.99
C SER A 173 -14.46 -13.16 -10.12
N THR A 174 -13.24 -12.98 -10.64
CA THR A 174 -12.00 -13.37 -10.00
C THR A 174 -11.18 -12.14 -9.66
N LEU A 175 -10.89 -11.98 -8.37
CA LEU A 175 -9.90 -11.03 -7.88
C LEU A 175 -8.79 -11.76 -7.12
N VAL A 176 -7.61 -11.17 -7.12
CA VAL A 176 -6.45 -11.59 -6.35
C VAL A 176 -5.87 -10.38 -5.61
N LEU A 177 -5.14 -10.64 -4.54
CA LEU A 177 -4.29 -9.60 -3.95
C LEU A 177 -3.08 -9.34 -4.86
N PRO A 178 -2.53 -8.12 -4.90
CA PRO A 178 -1.25 -7.90 -5.57
C PRO A 178 -0.19 -8.82 -4.99
N SER A 179 0.50 -9.56 -5.84
CA SER A 179 1.39 -10.67 -5.45
C SER A 179 2.57 -10.24 -4.56
N ALA A 180 3.02 -9.00 -4.73
CA ALA A 180 4.10 -8.40 -3.94
C ALA A 180 3.59 -7.57 -2.75
N SER A 181 2.27 -7.53 -2.50
CA SER A 181 1.70 -6.84 -1.35
C SER A 181 2.03 -7.57 -0.05
N ALA A 182 2.08 -6.82 1.06
CA ALA A 182 2.36 -7.42 2.36
C ALA A 182 1.33 -8.50 2.76
N ALA A 183 0.06 -8.31 2.40
CA ALA A 183 -0.98 -9.30 2.69
C ALA A 183 -0.79 -10.60 1.92
N ALA A 184 -0.30 -10.53 0.68
CA ALA A 184 0.01 -11.72 -0.11
C ALA A 184 1.30 -12.41 0.35
N THR A 185 2.32 -11.63 0.73
CA THR A 185 3.64 -12.18 1.08
C THR A 185 3.68 -12.73 2.51
N HIS A 186 3.13 -12.01 3.50
CA HIS A 186 3.17 -12.42 4.91
C HIS A 186 2.17 -13.52 5.25
N ALA A 187 1.07 -13.66 4.49
CA ALA A 187 0.16 -14.80 4.65
C ALA A 187 0.80 -16.15 4.30
N ARG A 188 1.93 -16.14 3.58
CA ARG A 188 2.75 -17.33 3.30
C ARG A 188 3.74 -17.54 4.43
N GLY A 189 3.68 -18.71 5.06
CA GLY A 189 4.71 -19.22 5.97
C GLY A 189 5.98 -19.66 5.23
N SER A 190 6.97 -20.13 5.99
CA SER A 190 8.19 -20.70 5.43
C SER A 190 7.87 -21.93 4.57
N GLN A 191 8.61 -22.09 3.47
CA GLN A 191 8.48 -23.21 2.52
C GLN A 191 7.14 -23.33 1.76
N GLY A 192 6.34 -22.25 1.68
CA GLY A 192 5.08 -22.25 0.91
C GLY A 192 3.87 -22.80 1.66
N CYS A 193 4.03 -23.10 2.96
CA CYS A 193 2.92 -23.31 3.89
C CYS A 193 2.23 -21.97 4.20
N VAL A 194 1.04 -22.00 4.82
CA VAL A 194 0.39 -20.78 5.35
C VAL A 194 1.06 -20.37 6.65
N ALA A 195 1.17 -19.07 6.91
CA ALA A 195 1.74 -18.55 8.16
C ALA A 195 1.07 -19.21 9.38
N GLY A 196 1.90 -19.75 10.30
CA GLY A 196 1.48 -20.35 11.57
C GLY A 196 0.93 -21.77 11.57
N LEU A 197 0.85 -22.42 10.40
CA LEU A 197 0.25 -23.76 10.29
C LEU A 197 1.21 -24.82 9.73
N THR A 198 2.50 -24.64 10.00
CA THR A 198 3.50 -25.70 9.76
C THR A 198 3.28 -26.87 10.73
N PRO A 199 3.32 -28.13 10.27
CA PRO A 199 3.36 -29.28 11.15
C PRO A 199 4.54 -29.18 12.12
N PRO A 200 4.40 -29.59 13.39
CA PRO A 200 5.46 -29.48 14.40
C PRO A 200 6.75 -30.23 14.02
N ASP A 201 6.69 -31.16 13.08
CA ASP A 201 7.82 -32.02 12.68
C ASP A 201 8.82 -31.36 11.70
N GLU A 202 8.56 -30.16 11.17
CA GLU A 202 9.45 -29.46 10.22
C GLU A 202 10.22 -28.27 10.84
N THR A 203 10.47 -28.32 12.15
CA THR A 203 11.39 -27.39 12.82
C THR A 203 12.86 -27.72 12.53
N SER A 204 13.25 -27.71 11.25
CA SER A 204 14.65 -27.71 10.85
C SER A 204 15.11 -26.29 10.51
N GLY A 205 15.68 -25.61 11.51
CA GLY A 205 16.69 -24.56 11.30
C GLY A 205 16.21 -23.11 11.40
N SER A 206 16.52 -22.49 12.55
CA SER A 206 16.59 -21.05 12.84
C SER A 206 15.30 -20.21 12.84
N SER A 207 14.57 -20.27 13.95
CA SER A 207 14.54 -19.16 14.92
C SER A 207 13.95 -19.67 16.23
N LYS A 208 14.75 -19.63 17.31
CA LYS A 208 14.25 -19.77 18.67
C LYS A 208 13.29 -18.60 18.94
N TYR A 209 12.00 -18.89 19.01
CA TYR A 209 11.06 -18.11 19.81
C TYR A 209 10.14 -19.10 20.53
N GLU A 210 10.66 -19.72 21.58
CA GLU A 210 9.84 -20.17 22.69
C GLU A 210 9.40 -18.91 23.43
N GLY A 211 8.20 -18.45 23.12
CA GLY A 211 7.43 -17.54 23.93
C GLY A 211 6.02 -18.11 23.99
N GLU A 212 5.65 -18.69 25.13
CA GLU A 212 4.26 -18.89 25.50
C GLU A 212 3.60 -17.50 25.58
N GLY A 213 3.05 -17.08 24.45
CA GLY A 213 2.19 -15.92 24.30
C GLY A 213 1.29 -16.22 23.12
N GLU A 214 0.01 -15.85 23.23
CA GLU A 214 -0.98 -15.88 22.15
C GLU A 214 -0.53 -14.95 20.99
N GLY A 215 0.52 -15.35 20.26
CA GLY A 215 1.08 -14.62 19.13
C GLY A 215 0.29 -14.96 17.88
N GLY A 216 -0.74 -14.16 17.58
CA GLY A 216 -1.52 -14.27 16.35
C GLY A 216 -0.63 -14.18 15.11
N ASP A 217 -0.91 -15.02 14.12
CA ASP A 217 -0.21 -15.05 12.83
C ASP A 217 -0.42 -13.74 12.07
N SER A 218 0.48 -12.78 12.28
CA SER A 218 0.36 -11.44 11.70
C SER A 218 0.15 -11.39 10.18
N GLY A 219 0.58 -12.41 9.44
CA GLY A 219 0.28 -12.54 8.02
C GLY A 219 -1.20 -12.76 7.73
N LEU A 220 -1.88 -13.60 8.50
CA LEU A 220 -3.33 -13.83 8.38
C LEU A 220 -4.12 -12.62 8.87
N THR A 221 -3.62 -11.88 9.86
CA THR A 221 -4.24 -10.62 10.28
C THR A 221 -4.13 -9.54 9.19
N LEU A 222 -2.97 -9.38 8.53
CA LEU A 222 -2.83 -8.47 7.37
C LEU A 222 -3.74 -8.87 6.20
N LEU A 223 -3.92 -10.18 5.98
CA LEU A 223 -4.87 -10.71 5.01
C LEU A 223 -6.31 -10.37 5.40
N ALA A 224 -6.70 -10.55 6.66
CA ALA A 224 -8.02 -10.17 7.19
C ALA A 224 -8.29 -8.68 6.95
N HIS A 225 -7.32 -7.82 7.24
CA HIS A 225 -7.39 -6.39 6.99
C HIS A 225 -7.60 -6.05 5.52
N SER A 226 -6.86 -6.72 4.63
CA SER A 226 -7.02 -6.51 3.19
C SER A 226 -8.41 -6.93 2.72
N LEU A 227 -8.91 -8.07 3.19
CA LEU A 227 -10.27 -8.53 2.89
C LEU A 227 -11.34 -7.57 3.42
N CYS A 228 -11.17 -7.05 4.63
CA CYS A 228 -12.05 -6.01 5.18
C CYS A 228 -12.04 -4.75 4.30
N GLY A 229 -10.86 -4.31 3.85
CA GLY A 229 -10.70 -3.22 2.89
C GLY A 229 -11.41 -3.48 1.55
N ILE A 230 -11.30 -4.69 1.01
CA ILE A 230 -12.01 -5.10 -0.22
C ILE A 230 -13.52 -5.07 0.00
N ILE A 231 -14.01 -5.66 1.09
CA ILE A 231 -15.45 -5.67 1.42
C ILE A 231 -15.99 -4.24 1.51
N ALA A 232 -15.25 -3.35 2.17
CA ALA A 232 -15.57 -1.92 2.27
C ALA A 232 -15.61 -1.24 0.90
N GLN A 233 -14.59 -1.45 0.05
CA GLN A 233 -14.49 -0.90 -1.30
C GLN A 233 -15.62 -1.37 -2.22
N LEU A 234 -16.11 -2.60 -2.03
CA LEU A 234 -17.23 -3.15 -2.79
C LEU A 234 -18.60 -2.77 -2.22
N GLY A 235 -18.65 -2.10 -1.06
CA GLY A 235 -19.91 -1.81 -0.36
C GLY A 235 -20.66 -3.09 0.04
N ALA A 236 -19.96 -4.21 0.17
CA ALA A 236 -20.54 -5.49 0.51
C ALA A 236 -20.79 -5.57 2.03
N LYS A 237 -21.85 -6.30 2.42
CA LYS A 237 -22.07 -6.62 3.83
C LYS A 237 -21.32 -7.89 4.16
N MET A 238 -20.44 -7.82 5.16
CA MET A 238 -19.82 -9.01 5.73
C MET A 238 -20.88 -9.73 6.58
N GLU A 239 -21.07 -11.02 6.34
CA GLU A 239 -21.86 -11.85 7.26
C GLU A 239 -21.13 -11.97 8.60
N THR A 240 -21.87 -11.91 9.70
CA THR A 240 -21.32 -11.96 11.07
C THR A 240 -20.61 -13.27 11.41
N SER A 241 -20.79 -14.33 10.62
CA SER A 241 -20.09 -15.61 10.78
C SER A 241 -19.81 -16.25 9.42
N PRO A 242 -18.65 -15.99 8.79
CA PRO A 242 -18.33 -16.59 7.50
C PRO A 242 -18.17 -18.11 7.63
N PHE A 243 -18.65 -18.86 6.64
CA PHE A 243 -18.36 -20.29 6.53
C PHE A 243 -16.88 -20.47 6.21
N TYR A 244 -16.19 -21.29 7.00
CA TYR A 244 -14.78 -21.61 6.80
C TYR A 244 -14.54 -23.11 6.86
N LEU A 245 -13.52 -23.56 6.12
CA LEU A 245 -13.07 -24.95 6.14
C LEU A 245 -11.54 -24.97 6.32
N GLY A 246 -11.09 -25.68 7.35
CA GLY A 246 -9.67 -25.83 7.68
C GLY A 246 -9.13 -24.77 8.67
N PRO A 247 -7.92 -24.98 9.22
CA PRO A 247 -7.38 -24.15 10.28
C PRO A 247 -7.10 -22.70 9.86
N CYS A 248 -6.50 -22.46 8.68
CA CYS A 248 -6.20 -21.11 8.19
C CYS A 248 -7.46 -20.27 8.07
N ALA A 249 -8.50 -20.85 7.46
CA ALA A 249 -9.76 -20.17 7.22
C ALA A 249 -10.49 -19.87 8.53
N LYS A 250 -10.34 -20.73 9.56
CA LYS A 250 -10.86 -20.48 10.92
C LYS A 250 -10.18 -19.29 11.59
N VAL A 251 -8.85 -19.22 11.53
CA VAL A 251 -8.09 -18.09 12.08
C VAL A 251 -8.49 -16.80 11.35
N LEU A 252 -8.47 -16.81 10.02
CA LEU A 252 -8.87 -15.67 9.21
C LEU A 252 -10.30 -15.20 9.50
N ALA A 253 -11.25 -16.13 9.65
CA ALA A 253 -12.62 -15.82 10.02
C ALA A 253 -12.72 -15.17 11.42
N THR A 254 -11.90 -15.63 12.37
CA THR A 254 -11.84 -15.07 13.73
C THR A 254 -11.26 -13.67 13.70
N GLU A 255 -10.17 -13.45 12.96
CA GLU A 255 -9.57 -12.12 12.76
C GLU A 255 -10.58 -11.17 12.11
N LEU A 256 -11.25 -11.57 11.03
CA LEU A 256 -12.28 -10.78 10.36
C LEU A 256 -13.44 -10.40 11.30
N ALA A 257 -13.87 -11.30 12.18
CA ALA A 257 -14.93 -11.05 13.14
C ALA A 257 -14.53 -10.02 14.22
N ASN A 258 -13.23 -9.89 14.51
CA ASN A 258 -12.69 -8.94 15.48
C ASN A 258 -12.41 -7.55 14.88
N LEU A 259 -12.37 -7.43 13.54
CA LEU A 259 -12.17 -6.14 12.89
C LEU A 259 -13.42 -5.27 12.96
N PRO A 260 -13.27 -3.95 13.13
CA PRO A 260 -14.40 -3.03 13.03
C PRO A 260 -15.00 -3.16 11.63
N LEU A 261 -16.26 -3.59 11.58
CA LEU A 261 -17.00 -3.70 10.32
C LEU A 261 -17.02 -2.32 9.64
N PRO A 262 -16.74 -2.24 8.33
CA PRO A 262 -16.86 -0.98 7.61
C PRO A 262 -18.33 -0.54 7.65
N GLU A 263 -18.59 0.67 8.18
CA GLU A 263 -19.91 1.25 8.07
C GLU A 263 -20.27 1.38 6.57
N PRO A 264 -21.50 1.03 6.15
CA PRO A 264 -21.90 1.21 4.77
C PRO A 264 -21.79 2.69 4.43
N VAL A 265 -21.04 3.01 3.37
CA VAL A 265 -20.94 4.37 2.83
C VAL A 265 -22.35 4.81 2.44
N THR A 266 -23.00 5.54 3.34
CA THR A 266 -24.26 6.19 3.06
C THR A 266 -23.95 7.29 2.06
N SER A 267 -24.42 7.11 0.83
CA SER A 267 -24.38 8.16 -0.19
C SER A 267 -25.23 9.34 0.29
N ALA A 268 -24.63 10.28 1.03
CA ALA A 268 -25.20 11.59 1.28
C ALA A 268 -25.08 12.41 -0.02
N GLY A 269 -26.00 12.13 -0.96
CA GLY A 269 -26.27 12.92 -2.14
C GLY A 269 -27.77 13.14 -2.22
N GLY A 270 -28.23 14.30 -1.74
CA GLY A 270 -29.64 14.69 -1.77
C GLY A 270 -29.85 16.06 -1.15
N GLY A 271 -29.66 17.10 -1.94
CA GLY A 271 -29.89 18.51 -1.60
C GLY A 271 -29.22 19.43 -2.60
#